data_AF-A0A964FHH1-F1
#
_entry.id   AF-A0A964FHH1-F1
#
_cell.length_a   1.000
_cell.length_b   1.000
_cell.length_c   1.000
_cell.angle_alpha   90.00
_cell.angle_beta   90.00
_cell.angle_gamma   90.00
#
_symmetry.space_group_name_H-M   'P 1'
#
loop_
_entity.id
_entity.type
_entity.pdbx_description
1 polymer ?
#
loop_
_entity_poly.entity_id
_entity_poly.type
_entity_poly.pdbx_seq_one_letter_code
_entity_poly.pdbx_strand_id
1 'polypeptide(L)' 'MVNLSKYLKRFENSIHYDKYRSLGLPIGSGEVESAHRYIPQKRLKIPGATWHPDNVNPMLALRIIRANNWWHDFWMAIAC' A
#
# COMPACT_ATOMS: atom_id res chain seq x y z
N MET A 1 24.64 -10.24 7.94
CA MET A 1 24.45 -9.31 9.08
C MET A 1 24.37 -7.91 8.52
N VAL A 2 23.19 -7.28 8.53
CA VAL A 2 23.01 -5.92 7.99
C VAL A 2 23.75 -4.96 8.92
N ASN A 3 24.73 -4.24 8.39
CA ASN A 3 25.46 -3.24 9.16
C ASN A 3 24.60 -1.97 9.24
N LEU A 4 24.13 -1.66 10.44
CA LEU A 4 23.26 -0.50 10.71
C LEU A 4 23.85 0.82 10.18
N SER A 5 25.18 1.00 10.27
CA SER A 5 25.83 2.22 9.78
C SER A 5 25.76 2.36 8.26
N LYS A 6 25.90 1.24 7.53
CA LYS A 6 25.72 1.22 6.06
C LYS A 6 24.28 1.47 5.66
N TYR A 7 23.32 0.96 6.43
CA TYR A 7 21.89 1.19 6.19
C TYR A 7 21.53 2.67 6.38
N LEU A 8 21.90 3.26 7.52
CA LEU A 8 21.64 4.67 7.80
C LEU A 8 22.30 5.60 6.77
N LYS A 9 23.54 5.31 6.38
CA LYS A 9 24.24 6.08 5.33
C LYS A 9 23.55 5.99 3.96
N ARG A 10 22.98 4.82 3.61
CA ARG A 10 22.21 4.66 2.35
C ARG A 10 20.93 5.50 2.35
N PHE A 11 20.28 5.63 3.50
CA PHE A 11 18.99 6.29 3.63
C PHE A 11 19.07 7.68 4.27
N GLU A 12 20.25 8.28 4.39
CA GLU A 12 20.49 9.56 5.05
C GLU A 12 19.57 10.68 4.54
N ASN A 13 19.38 10.75 3.22
CA ASN A 13 18.50 11.71 2.56
C ASN A 13 16.99 11.44 2.79
N SER A 14 16.63 10.33 3.43
CA SER A 14 15.26 9.94 3.75
C SER A 14 14.91 10.13 5.24
N ILE A 15 15.82 10.70 6.05
CA ILE A 15 15.66 10.86 7.52
C ILE A 15 15.24 12.30 7.89
N HIS A 16 14.74 13.09 6.93
CA HIS A 16 14.29 14.46 7.16
C HIS A 16 12.94 14.53 7.89
N TYR A 17 12.85 13.92 9.08
CA TYR A 17 11.62 13.79 9.86
C TYR A 17 10.97 15.14 10.18
N ASP A 18 11.77 16.16 10.50
CA ASP A 18 11.26 17.51 10.79
C ASP A 18 10.54 18.12 9.58
N LYS A 19 11.11 17.93 8.38
CA LYS A 19 10.51 18.38 7.12
C LYS A 19 9.23 17.61 6.81
N TYR A 20 9.21 16.30 7.02
CA TYR A 20 8.01 15.50 6.77
C TYR A 20 6.90 15.86 7.76
N ARG A 21 7.25 16.15 9.02
CA ARG A 21 6.30 16.61 10.02
C ARG A 21 5.69 17.97 9.68
N SER A 22 6.51 18.91 9.21
CA SER A 22 6.02 20.24 8.82
C SER A 22 5.14 20.20 7.56
N LEU A 23 5.39 19.24 6.66
CA LEU A 23 4.54 18.97 5.50
C LEU A 23 3.27 18.15 5.84
N GLY A 24 3.07 17.76 7.11
CA GLY A 24 1.94 16.92 7.53
C GLY A 24 1.97 15.50 6.96
N LEU A 25 3.14 15.04 6.49
CA LEU A 25 3.28 13.70 5.93
C LEU A 25 3.32 12.65 7.05
N PRO A 26 2.74 11.45 6.82
CA PRO A 26 2.81 10.37 7.77
C PRO A 26 4.27 9.89 7.91
N ILE A 27 4.80 10.00 9.13
CA ILE A 27 6.18 9.58 9.47
C ILE A 27 6.23 8.09 9.83
N GLY A 28 5.09 7.53 10.23
CA GLY A 28 4.95 6.13 10.61
C GLY A 28 4.43 5.27 9.46
N SER A 29 4.90 4.03 9.41
CA SER A 29 4.37 3.00 8.51
C SER A 29 3.02 2.44 8.96
N GLY A 30 2.51 2.81 10.15
CA GLY A 30 1.32 2.21 10.75
C GLY A 30 0.07 2.24 9.84
N GLU A 31 -0.21 3.39 9.23
CA GLU A 31 -1.34 3.55 8.29
C GLU A 31 -1.17 2.66 7.05
N VAL A 32 0.05 2.60 6.52
CA VAL A 32 0.39 1.78 5.33
C VAL A 32 0.31 0.29 5.65
N GLU A 33 0.86 -0.14 6.80
CA GLU A 33 0.82 -1.53 7.25
C GLU A 33 -0.61 -1.97 7.59
N SER A 34 -1.41 -1.09 8.18
CA SER A 34 -2.84 -1.32 8.44
C SER A 34 -3.61 -1.50 7.12
N ALA A 35 -3.40 -0.60 6.15
CA ALA A 35 -4.00 -0.71 4.83
C ALA A 35 -3.57 -1.99 4.11
N HIS A 36 -2.29 -2.35 4.16
CA HIS A 36 -1.77 -3.60 3.60
C HIS A 36 -2.36 -4.84 4.28
N ARG A 37 -2.59 -4.81 5.60
CA ARG A 37 -3.24 -5.92 6.31
C ARG A 37 -4.73 -6.04 5.97
N TYR A 38 -5.43 -4.91 5.79
CA TYR A 38 -6.87 -4.94 5.59
C TYR A 38 -7.29 -5.13 4.13
N ILE A 39 -6.57 -4.51 3.18
CA ILE A 39 -6.92 -4.49 1.78
C ILE A 39 -6.46 -5.80 1.12
N PRO A 40 -5.17 -6.05 0.81
CA PRO A 40 -4.77 -7.27 0.13
C PRO A 40 -4.88 -8.53 1.00
N GLN A 41 -4.37 -8.52 2.24
CA GLN A 41 -4.24 -9.78 3.00
C GLN A 41 -5.58 -10.46 3.30
N LYS A 42 -6.65 -9.67 3.55
CA LYS A 42 -8.00 -10.21 3.83
C LYS A 42 -8.58 -11.07 2.69
N ARG A 43 -8.04 -11.03 1.47
CA ARG A 43 -8.56 -11.82 0.34
C ARG A 43 -7.49 -12.54 -0.48
N LEU A 44 -6.35 -11.89 -0.70
CA LEU A 44 -5.28 -12.46 -1.50
C LEU A 44 -4.41 -13.42 -0.68
N LYS A 45 -4.32 -13.23 0.65
CA LYS A 45 -3.49 -14.02 1.55
C LYS A 45 -4.35 -14.85 2.52
N ILE A 46 -5.22 -15.68 1.95
CA ILE A 46 -6.04 -16.65 2.69
C ILE A 46 -5.53 -18.08 2.45
N PRO A 47 -5.70 -19.01 3.40
CA PRO A 47 -5.31 -20.41 3.22
C PRO A 47 -5.99 -21.01 1.98
N GLY A 48 -5.22 -21.71 1.14
CA GLY A 48 -5.72 -22.37 -0.06
C GLY A 48 -6.00 -21.45 -1.25
N ALA A 49 -5.78 -20.14 -1.15
CA ALA A 49 -5.87 -19.26 -2.31
C ALA A 49 -4.66 -19.45 -3.23
N THR A 50 -4.95 -19.79 -4.48
CA THR A 50 -3.99 -19.74 -5.59
C THR A 50 -4.52 -18.77 -6.64
N TRP A 51 -3.62 -17.97 -7.21
CA TRP A 51 -3.97 -16.93 -8.16
C TRP A 51 -3.05 -17.00 -9.36
N HIS A 52 -3.62 -16.85 -10.56
CA HIS A 52 -2.80 -16.56 -11.73
C HIS A 52 -2.13 -15.19 -11.53
N PRO A 53 -0.83 -15.04 -11.81
CA PRO A 53 -0.10 -13.77 -11.63
C PRO A 53 -0.82 -12.57 -12.26
N ASP A 54 -1.39 -12.77 -13.46
CA ASP A 54 -2.09 -11.71 -14.19
C ASP A 54 -3.39 -11.24 -13.50
N ASN A 55 -3.99 -12.08 -12.65
CA ASN A 55 -5.24 -11.76 -11.96
C ASN A 55 -5.02 -11.04 -10.63
N VAL A 56 -3.79 -11.05 -10.11
CA VAL A 56 -3.46 -10.44 -8.81
C VAL A 56 -3.63 -8.92 -8.86
N ASN A 57 -3.08 -8.27 -9.89
CA ASN A 57 -3.11 -6.82 -10.01
C ASN A 57 -4.53 -6.26 -10.22
N PRO A 58 -5.35 -6.78 -11.17
CA PRO A 58 -6.74 -6.32 -11.34
C PRO A 58 -7.58 -6.50 -10.08
N MET A 59 -7.42 -7.63 -9.38
CA MET A 59 -8.14 -7.90 -8.15
C MET A 59 -7.74 -6.96 -7.01
N LEU A 60 -6.45 -6.63 -6.89
CA LEU A 60 -5.99 -5.65 -5.92
C LEU A 60 -6.57 -4.26 -6.23
N ALA A 61 -6.58 -3.85 -7.50
CA ALA A 61 -7.15 -2.58 -7.93
C ALA A 61 -8.64 -2.47 -7.55
N LEU A 62 -9.45 -3.50 -7.82
CA LEU A 62 -10.86 -3.53 -7.42
C LEU A 62 -11.06 -3.41 -5.91
N ARG A 63 -10.16 -4.00 -5.11
CA ARG A 63 -10.23 -3.89 -3.65
C ARG A 63 -9.87 -2.49 -3.16
N ILE A 64 -8.92 -1.81 -3.80
CA ILE A 64 -8.57 -0.42 -3.52
C ILE A 64 -9.75 0.49 -3.84
N ILE A 65 -10.37 0.33 -5.01
CA ILE A 65 -11.56 1.09 -5.43
C ILE A 65 -12.67 0.95 -4.39
N ARG A 66 -12.95 -0.29 -3.97
CA ARG A 66 -13.97 -0.56 -2.95
C ARG A 66 -13.61 0.02 -1.58
N ALA A 67 -12.34 -0.02 -1.17
CA ALA A 67 -11.89 0.52 0.12
C ALA A 67 -11.98 2.05 0.19
N ASN A 68 -11.85 2.74 -0.95
CA ASN A 68 -11.97 4.20 -1.06
C ASN A 68 -13.38 4.68 -1.44
N ASN A 69 -14.38 3.78 -1.46
CA ASN A 69 -15.76 4.06 -1.90
C ASN A 69 -15.91 4.57 -3.34
N TRP A 70 -14.92 4.36 -4.22
CA TRP A 70 -14.95 4.79 -5.64
C TRP A 70 -15.66 3.81 -6.56
N TRP A 71 -16.48 2.92 -6.01
CA TRP A 71 -17.12 1.87 -6.79
C TRP A 71 -18.03 2.43 -7.88
N HIS A 72 -18.84 3.44 -7.54
CA HIS A 72 -19.76 4.06 -8.49
C HIS A 72 -19.01 4.79 -9.62
N ASP A 73 -18.00 5.61 -9.26
CA ASP A 73 -17.21 6.38 -10.22
C ASP A 73 -16.48 5.48 -11.21
N PHE A 74 -15.94 4.35 -10.74
CA PHE A 74 -15.27 3.37 -11.57
C PHE A 74 -16.21 2.77 -12.64
N TRP A 75 -17.42 2.38 -12.25
CA TRP A 75 -18.39 1.83 -13.21
C TRP A 75 -18.91 2.88 -14.18
N MET A 76 -19.11 4.11 -13.72
CA MET A 76 -19.47 5.24 -14.59
C MET A 76 -18.40 5.53 -15.64
N ALA A 77 -17.12 5.44 -15.26
CA ALA A 77 -15.99 5.68 -16.17
C ALA A 77 -15.80 4.56 -17.22
N ILE A 78 -16.30 3.35 -16.98
CA ILE A 78 -16.18 2.21 -17.90
C ILE A 78 -17.44 2.05 -18.77
N ALA A 79 -18.61 2.47 -18.27
CA ALA A 79 -19.88 2.37 -18.99
C ALA A 79 -20.05 3.44 -20.08
N CYS A 80 -19.20 4.47 -20.10
CA CYS A 80 -19.16 5.52 -21.12
C CYS A 80 -18.03 5.28 -22.12
#